data_AF-A0A1V1TFB7-F1
#
_entry.id   AF-A0A1V1TFB7-F1
#
_cell.length_a   1.000
_cell.length_b   1.000
_cell.length_c   1.000
_cell.angle_alpha   90.00
_cell.angle_beta   90.00
_cell.angle_gamma   90.00
#
_symmetry.space_group_name_H-M   'P 1'
#
loop_
_entity.id
_entity.type
_entity.pdbx_description
1 polymer ?
#
loop_
_entity_poly.entity_id
_entity_poly.type
_entity_poly.pdbx_seq_one_letter_code
_entity_poly.pdbx_strand_id
1 'polypeptide(L)' 'MITAARLIGHKSINGKYQSLLQLDKFPVLGHQMTHSLDSYITDSANSASALYSGHKSTVNAMG' A
#
# COMPACT_ATOMS: atom_id res chain seq x y z
N MET A 1 3.30 -7.12 -1.97
CA MET A 1 4.61 -6.67 -2.51
C MET A 1 5.67 -6.40 -1.43
N ILE A 2 5.33 -5.86 -0.26
CA ILE A 2 6.30 -5.50 0.80
C ILE A 2 7.18 -6.68 1.26
N THR A 3 6.61 -7.87 1.46
CA THR A 3 7.40 -9.06 1.86
C THR A 3 8.46 -9.44 0.84
N ALA A 4 8.15 -9.36 -0.46
CA ALA A 4 9.12 -9.63 -1.53
C ALA A 4 10.21 -8.54 -1.58
N ALA A 5 9.84 -7.27 -1.40
CA ALA A 5 10.81 -6.19 -1.28
C ALA A 5 11.76 -6.39 -0.08
N ARG A 6 11.25 -6.90 1.06
CA ARG A 6 12.10 -7.24 2.21
C ARG A 6 13.07 -8.37 1.88
N LEU A 7 12.62 -9.37 1.13
CA LEU A 7 13.46 -10.50 0.69
C LEU A 7 14.60 -10.06 -0.24
N ILE A 8 14.32 -9.15 -1.17
CA ILE A 8 15.33 -8.65 -2.12
C ILE A 8 16.26 -7.62 -1.46
N GLY A 9 15.72 -6.73 -0.64
CA GLY A 9 16.45 -5.59 -0.07
C GLY A 9 17.29 -5.91 1.17
N HIS A 10 17.01 -7.00 1.88
CA HIS A 10 17.70 -7.32 3.13
C HIS A 10 18.29 -8.73 3.11
N LYS A 11 19.54 -8.85 3.58
CA LYS A 11 20.22 -10.13 3.72
C LYS A 11 19.38 -11.07 4.60
N SER A 12 19.14 -12.28 4.12
CA SER A 12 18.56 -13.37 4.89
C SER A 12 19.64 -14.38 5.26
N ILE A 13 19.69 -14.77 6.53
CA ILE A 13 20.57 -15.83 7.04
C ILE A 13 19.65 -16.82 7.76
N ASN A 14 19.71 -18.09 7.38
CA ASN A 14 18.90 -19.18 7.95
C ASN A 14 17.39 -18.85 7.98
N GLY A 15 16.89 -18.19 6.94
CA GLY A 15 15.48 -17.81 6.82
C GLY A 15 15.06 -16.57 7.62
N LYS A 16 15.99 -15.88 8.29
CA LYS A 16 15.71 -14.65 9.04
C LYS A 16 16.37 -13.44 8.38
N TYR A 17 15.57 -12.39 8.17
CA TYR A 17 16.07 -11.09 7.71
C TYR A 17 16.93 -10.44 8.79
N GLN A 18 18.09 -9.92 8.39
CA GLN A 18 19.04 -9.26 9.31
C GLN A 18 18.69 -7.79 9.59
N SER A 19 17.78 -7.22 8.81
CA SER A 19 17.26 -5.86 9.00
C SER A 19 15.84 -5.75 8.45
N LEU A 20 15.16 -4.66 8.80
CA LEU A 20 13.79 -4.37 8.44
C LEU A 20 13.72 -3.21 7.43
N LEU A 21 12.64 -3.16 6.64
CA LEU A 21 12.36 -1.97 5.83
C LEU A 21 12.05 -0.80 6.76
N GLN A 22 12.29 0.43 6.31
CA GLN A 22 12.00 1.60 7.14
C GLN A 22 10.51 1.73 7.48
N LEU A 23 9.62 1.27 6.58
CA LEU A 23 8.18 1.22 6.79
C LEU A 23 7.76 0.23 7.91
N ASP A 24 8.56 -0.82 8.16
CA ASP A 24 8.25 -1.83 9.19
C ASP A 24 8.51 -1.30 10.62
N LYS A 25 9.21 -0.17 10.75
CA LYS A 25 9.53 0.45 12.04
C LYS A 25 8.44 1.38 12.55
N PHE A 26 7.38 1.61 11.77
CA PHE A 26 6.28 2.45 12.23
C PHE A 26 5.53 1.79 13.40
N PRO A 27 5.19 2.54 14.45
CA PRO A 27 4.58 1.99 15.67
C PRO A 27 3.12 1.56 15.47
N VAL A 28 2.46 2.08 14.43
CA VAL A 28 1.04 1.82 14.14
C VAL A 28 0.90 1.41 12.68
N LEU A 29 0.10 0.38 12.45
CA LEU A 29 -0.25 -0.14 11.13
C LEU A 29 -1.77 -0.25 11.02
N GLY A 30 -2.28 -0.07 9.80
CA GLY A 30 -3.70 -0.20 9.48
C GLY A 30 -3.90 -0.86 8.12
N HIS A 31 -5.09 -1.42 7.92
CA HIS A 31 -5.51 -1.96 6.63
C HIS A 31 -6.45 -0.99 5.94
N GLN A 32 -6.18 -0.69 4.67
CA GLN A 32 -6.97 0.26 3.87
C GLN A 32 -7.83 -0.49 2.86
N MET A 33 -9.12 -0.18 2.82
CA MET A 33 -10.03 -0.66 1.77
C MET A 33 -9.97 0.25 0.55
N THR A 34 -9.61 -0.31 -0.61
CA THR A 34 -9.25 0.46 -1.81
C THR A 34 -10.32 0.54 -2.91
N HIS A 35 -11.49 -0.08 -2.73
CA HIS A 35 -12.55 -0.04 -3.76
C HIS A 35 -12.96 1.39 -4.16
N SER A 36 -13.36 1.58 -5.42
CA SER A 36 -14.02 2.77 -5.96
C SER A 36 -15.53 2.75 -5.68
N LEU A 37 -16.26 3.80 -6.09
CA LEU A 37 -17.73 3.81 -6.02
C LEU A 37 -18.39 2.77 -6.95
N ASP A 38 -17.75 2.48 -8.08
CA ASP A 38 -18.26 1.68 -9.19
C ASP A 38 -17.43 0.41 -9.47
N SER A 39 -16.33 0.18 -8.75
CA SER A 39 -15.44 -0.97 -8.94
C SER A 39 -14.81 -1.44 -7.64
N TYR A 40 -14.73 -2.77 -7.46
CA TYR A 40 -13.94 -3.37 -6.38
C TYR A 40 -12.43 -3.19 -6.59
N ILE A 41 -11.99 -3.07 -7.84
CA ILE A 41 -10.59 -2.86 -8.22
C ILE A 41 -10.45 -1.43 -8.77
N THR A 42 -9.94 -0.53 -7.94
CA THR A 42 -9.71 0.88 -8.31
C THR A 42 -8.49 1.04 -9.21
N ASP A 43 -8.48 2.10 -10.02
CA ASP A 43 -7.30 2.62 -10.70
C ASP A 43 -6.53 3.63 -9.81
N SER A 44 -5.44 4.18 -10.34
CA SER A 44 -4.56 5.12 -9.63
C SER A 44 -5.17 6.52 -9.45
N ALA A 45 -6.01 7.01 -10.36
CA ALA A 45 -6.60 8.36 -10.26
C ALA A 45 -7.60 8.41 -9.10
N ASN A 46 -8.51 7.44 -9.03
CA ASN A 46 -9.48 7.40 -7.94
C ASN A 46 -8.82 7.10 -6.59
N SER A 47 -7.86 6.16 -6.53
CA SER A 47 -7.17 5.86 -5.27
C SER A 47 -6.33 7.04 -4.75
N ALA A 48 -5.72 7.82 -5.64
CA ALA A 48 -5.07 9.06 -5.27
C ALA A 48 -6.08 10.07 -4.71
N SER A 49 -7.20 10.30 -5.41
CA SER A 49 -8.25 11.21 -4.94
C SER A 49 -8.75 10.83 -3.55
N ALA A 50 -9.11 9.55 -3.35
CA ALA A 50 -9.58 9.08 -2.05
C ALA A 50 -8.55 9.26 -0.91
N LEU A 51 -7.26 9.07 -1.18
CA LEU A 51 -6.20 9.20 -0.17
C LEU A 51 -5.83 10.66 0.13
N TYR A 52 -5.95 11.57 -0.84
CA TYR A 52 -5.53 12.96 -0.69
C TYR A 52 -6.68 13.94 -0.38
N SER A 53 -7.90 13.68 -0.86
CA SER A 53 -9.09 14.51 -0.62
C SER A 53 -10.09 13.88 0.34
N GLY A 54 -9.95 12.59 0.66
CA GLY A 54 -10.86 11.86 1.55
C GLY A 54 -12.18 11.44 0.89
N HIS A 55 -12.36 11.69 -0.40
CA HIS A 55 -13.59 11.37 -1.14
C HIS A 55 -13.34 10.29 -2.19
N LYS A 56 -14.13 9.22 -2.14
CA LYS A 56 -14.12 8.20 -3.19
C LYS A 56 -14.93 8.68 -4.39
N SER A 57 -14.46 8.32 -5.57
CA SER A 57 -15.07 8.65 -6.84
C SER A 57 -15.17 7.41 -7.74
N THR A 58 -15.58 7.60 -8.98
CA THR A 58 -15.62 6.55 -10.00
C THR A 58 -14.22 6.27 -10.55
N VAL A 59 -14.04 5.11 -11.19
CA VAL A 59 -12.77 4.78 -11.86
C VAL A 59 -12.38 5.89 -12.86
N ASN A 60 -11.10 6.23 -12.91
CA ASN A 60 -10.47 7.32 -13.71
C ASN A 60 -10.81 8.75 -13.30
N ALA A 61 -11.68 8.98 -12.31
CA ALA A 61 -11.95 10.33 -11.81
C ALA A 61 -10.78 10.83 -10.94
N MET A 62 -10.48 12.13 -11.05
CA MET A 62 -9.41 12.78 -10.31
C MET A 62 -9.92 14.09 -9.69
N GLY A 63 -9.91 14.18 -8.36
CA GLY A 63 -10.43 15.31 -7.58
C GLY A 63 -10.99 14.85 -6.23
#